data_AF-A0AAW1CRQ2-F1
#
_entry.id   AF-A0AAW1CRQ2-F1
#
_cell.length_a   1.000
_cell.length_b   1.000
_cell.length_c   1.000
_cell.angle_alpha   90.00
_cell.angle_beta   90.00
_cell.angle_gamma   90.00
#
_symmetry.space_group_name_H-M   'P 1'
#
loop_
_entity.id
_entity.type
_entity.pdbx_description
1 polymer ?
#
loop_
_entity_poly.entity_id
_entity_poly.type
_entity_poly.pdbx_seq_one_letter_code
_entity_poly.pdbx_strand_id
1 'polypeptide(L)'
;MNSLIFIGILSSLAVTTSGQELVCRNFTGKSDLDIKRFYNGRWYLTNLEHTVASNSRSICVQTKNDVQEDGTVNHYLSVYDQLRKIKYETFHCTTNMKDIVDGKAIFSCDEKKAQRVEKFTVEATVVETDYDSYGVFHFCSKIGNTVTGSDILIMHRALDSKPTDPKLLDLLKSYDLDINSFKSRQDEECKDDPDF
;
A
#
# COMPACT_ATOMS: atom_id res chain seq x y z
N MET A 1 6.74 -2.87 72.42
CA MET A 1 6.85 -1.77 71.45
C MET A 1 7.01 -2.41 70.08
N ASN A 2 6.01 -2.26 69.22
CA ASN A 2 5.78 -3.12 68.05
C ASN A 2 6.72 -2.83 66.88
N SER A 3 7.13 -3.91 66.20
CA SER A 3 7.89 -3.93 64.93
C SER A 3 7.20 -3.17 63.79
N LEU A 4 8.01 -2.61 62.87
CA LEU A 4 7.62 -2.39 61.47
C LEU A 4 8.85 -2.55 60.56
N ILE A 5 8.84 -3.61 59.75
CA ILE A 5 9.75 -3.81 58.62
C ILE A 5 8.98 -3.34 57.38
N PHE A 6 9.45 -2.28 56.73
CA PHE A 6 8.94 -1.86 55.42
C PHE A 6 9.74 -2.58 54.33
N ILE A 7 9.18 -3.65 53.78
CA ILE A 7 9.65 -4.24 52.53
C ILE A 7 8.91 -3.51 51.41
N GLY A 8 9.55 -2.48 50.85
CA GLY A 8 9.10 -1.83 49.63
C GLY A 8 9.36 -2.76 48.45
N ILE A 9 8.31 -3.44 47.98
CA ILE A 9 8.37 -4.24 46.75
C ILE A 9 8.34 -3.25 45.58
N LEU A 10 9.48 -3.09 44.92
CA LEU A 10 9.59 -2.34 43.68
C LEU A 10 8.96 -3.18 42.57
N SER A 11 7.67 -2.99 42.30
CA SER A 11 6.99 -3.56 41.13
C SER A 11 7.45 -2.82 39.88
N SER A 12 8.49 -3.32 39.22
CA SER A 12 8.83 -2.90 37.86
C SER A 12 7.67 -3.28 36.94
N LEU A 13 6.82 -2.31 36.59
CA LEU A 13 5.95 -2.43 35.43
C LEU A 13 6.86 -2.55 34.22
N ALA A 14 7.09 -3.78 33.76
CA ALA A 14 7.57 -4.02 32.43
C ALA A 14 6.45 -3.53 31.50
N VAL A 15 6.59 -2.31 30.99
CA VAL A 15 5.85 -1.88 29.82
C VAL A 15 6.36 -2.75 28.68
N THR A 16 5.69 -3.89 28.46
CA THR A 16 5.82 -4.59 27.20
C THR A 16 5.22 -3.64 26.17
N THR A 17 6.07 -2.90 25.46
CA THR A 17 5.67 -2.35 24.17
C THR A 17 5.38 -3.57 23.30
N SER A 18 4.13 -4.02 23.31
CA SER A 18 3.65 -4.96 22.30
C SER A 18 3.78 -4.20 20.99
N GLY A 19 4.89 -4.41 20.27
CA GLY A 19 4.96 -4.00 18.88
C GLY A 19 3.76 -4.66 18.22
N GLN A 20 2.79 -3.86 17.79
CA GLN A 20 1.62 -4.39 17.09
C GLN A 20 2.14 -5.23 15.94
N GLU A 21 1.81 -6.52 15.96
CA GLU A 21 2.12 -7.41 14.86
C GLU A 21 1.39 -6.88 13.63
N LEU A 22 2.14 -6.63 12.56
CA LEU A 22 1.56 -6.14 11.32
C LEU A 22 0.74 -7.27 10.68
N VAL A 23 -0.55 -7.05 10.48
CA VAL A 23 -1.46 -8.05 9.92
C VAL A 23 -2.08 -7.57 8.60
N CYS A 24 -2.33 -8.50 7.68
CA CYS A 24 -3.12 -8.19 6.49
C CYS A 24 -4.57 -7.93 6.91
N ARG A 25 -5.05 -6.70 6.69
CA ARG A 25 -6.45 -6.36 6.89
C ARG A 25 -7.29 -6.94 5.75
N ASN A 26 -8.51 -7.34 6.06
CA ASN A 26 -9.42 -7.90 5.08
C ASN A 26 -10.43 -6.85 4.62
N PHE A 27 -10.14 -6.21 3.49
CA PHE A 27 -11.09 -5.30 2.85
C PHE A 27 -12.01 -6.07 1.91
N THR A 28 -13.25 -5.61 1.75
CA THR A 28 -14.15 -6.11 0.72
C THR A 28 -13.68 -5.54 -0.62
N GLY A 29 -13.41 -6.43 -1.59
CA GLY A 29 -13.04 -6.00 -2.93
C GLY A 29 -14.25 -5.74 -3.81
N LYS A 30 -14.04 -4.98 -4.87
CA LYS A 30 -15.06 -4.66 -5.87
C LYS A 30 -15.41 -5.92 -6.66
N SER A 31 -16.59 -6.49 -6.39
CA SER A 31 -17.03 -7.76 -6.99
C SER A 31 -17.30 -7.68 -8.49
N ASP A 32 -17.67 -6.49 -8.98
CA ASP A 32 -17.93 -6.19 -10.39
C ASP A 32 -16.74 -5.52 -11.10
N LEU A 33 -15.52 -5.77 -10.61
CA LEU A 33 -14.32 -5.15 -11.16
C LEU A 33 -14.11 -5.49 -12.64
N ASP A 34 -14.17 -4.48 -13.51
CA ASP A 34 -13.57 -4.54 -14.83
C ASP A 34 -12.03 -4.51 -14.72
N ILE A 35 -11.43 -5.70 -14.69
CA ILE A 35 -9.99 -5.91 -14.53
C ILE A 35 -9.21 -5.20 -15.63
N LYS A 36 -9.65 -5.31 -16.88
CA LYS A 36 -8.93 -4.73 -18.03
C LYS A 36 -8.93 -3.21 -17.95
N ARG A 37 -10.06 -2.62 -17.54
CA ARG A 37 -10.15 -1.16 -17.42
C ARG A 37 -9.32 -0.63 -16.24
N PHE A 38 -9.33 -1.32 -15.11
CA PHE A 38 -8.55 -0.91 -13.94
C PHE A 38 -7.03 -1.04 -14.17
N TYR A 39 -6.58 -2.18 -14.68
CA TYR A 39 -5.16 -2.46 -14.95
C TYR A 39 -4.70 -2.01 -16.35
N ASN A 40 -5.35 -1.00 -16.93
CA ASN A 40 -4.87 -0.35 -18.14
C ASN A 40 -4.33 1.04 -17.83
N GLY A 41 -3.13 1.34 -18.33
CA GLY A 41 -2.53 2.67 -18.25
C GLY A 41 -1.88 2.96 -16.89
N ARG A 42 -1.79 4.24 -16.54
CA ARG A 42 -1.05 4.70 -15.37
C ARG A 42 -1.95 5.05 -14.20
N TRP A 43 -1.40 4.88 -13.00
CA TRP A 43 -1.95 5.39 -11.76
C TRP A 43 -0.85 6.09 -10.96
N TYR A 44 -1.20 7.17 -10.28
CA TYR A 44 -0.32 7.90 -9.38
C TYR A 44 -0.85 7.75 -7.96
N LEU A 45 0.01 7.38 -7.02
CA LEU A 45 -0.35 7.36 -5.61
C LEU A 45 -0.49 8.80 -5.12
N THR A 46 -1.70 9.19 -4.73
CA THR A 46 -1.99 10.54 -4.23
C THR A 46 -2.07 10.57 -2.72
N ASN A 47 -2.58 9.50 -2.09
CA ASN A 47 -2.64 9.39 -0.63
C ASN A 47 -2.30 7.98 -0.18
N LEU A 48 -1.52 7.90 0.91
CA LEU A 48 -1.10 6.65 1.54
C LEU A 48 -1.53 6.70 2.98
N GLU A 49 -2.21 5.65 3.42
CA GLU A 49 -2.54 5.49 4.83
C GLU A 49 -1.27 5.58 5.69
N HIS A 50 -1.33 6.44 6.70
CA HIS A 50 -0.19 6.70 7.58
C HIS A 50 -0.22 5.71 8.75
N THR A 51 0.66 4.71 8.70
CA THR A 51 0.86 3.68 9.70
C THR A 51 2.33 3.66 10.12
N VAL A 52 2.65 3.05 11.25
CA VAL A 52 4.06 2.86 11.67
C VAL A 52 4.89 2.18 10.59
N ALA A 53 4.28 1.25 9.84
CA ALA A 53 4.92 0.57 8.73
C ALA A 53 5.09 1.48 7.49
N SER A 54 4.16 2.41 7.24
CA SER A 54 4.22 3.30 6.09
C SER A 54 5.02 4.59 6.33
N ASN A 55 5.44 4.88 7.57
CA ASN A 55 6.32 6.01 7.88
C ASN A 55 7.62 6.06 7.06
N SER A 56 8.13 4.88 6.68
CA SER A 56 9.34 4.75 5.85
C SER A 56 9.05 4.59 4.36
N ARG A 57 7.77 4.56 3.95
CA ARG A 57 7.35 4.41 2.56
C ARG A 57 7.24 5.77 1.88
N SER A 58 7.74 5.83 0.66
CA SER A 58 7.52 7.00 -0.19
C SER A 58 6.09 7.00 -0.71
N ILE A 59 5.45 8.17 -0.68
CA ILE A 59 4.17 8.44 -1.35
C ILE A 59 4.37 8.67 -2.86
N CYS A 60 5.60 8.91 -3.30
CA CYS A 60 5.93 9.25 -4.68
C CYS A 60 6.00 7.99 -5.56
N VAL A 61 4.86 7.30 -5.67
CA VAL A 61 4.70 6.09 -6.47
C VAL A 61 3.90 6.40 -7.72
N GLN A 62 4.35 5.84 -8.84
CA GLN A 62 3.58 5.79 -10.08
C GLN A 62 3.58 4.37 -10.62
N THR A 63 2.53 4.02 -11.34
CA THR A 63 2.35 2.69 -11.91
C THR A 63 2.13 2.76 -13.41
N LYS A 64 2.44 1.66 -14.09
CA LYS A 64 2.12 1.44 -15.49
C LYS A 64 1.63 0.01 -15.61
N ASN A 65 0.45 -0.14 -16.19
CA ASN A 65 -0.29 -1.39 -16.14
C ASN A 65 -0.76 -1.78 -17.53
N ASP A 66 -0.72 -3.08 -17.78
CA ASP A 66 -1.29 -3.68 -18.97
C ASP A 66 -1.81 -5.09 -18.66
N VAL A 67 -2.78 -5.52 -19.47
CA VAL A 67 -3.29 -6.89 -19.46
C VAL A 67 -3.02 -7.49 -20.83
N GLN A 68 -2.23 -8.55 -20.86
CA GLN A 68 -1.85 -9.26 -22.08
C GLN A 68 -3.00 -10.13 -22.60
N GLU A 69 -2.88 -10.58 -23.86
CA GLU A 69 -3.89 -11.42 -24.51
C GLU A 69 -4.11 -12.77 -23.79
N ASP A 70 -3.06 -13.31 -23.17
CA ASP A 70 -3.09 -14.54 -22.37
C ASP A 70 -3.70 -14.34 -20.97
N GLY A 71 -4.13 -13.12 -20.65
CA GLY A 71 -4.69 -12.73 -19.37
C GLY A 71 -3.66 -12.37 -18.30
N THR A 72 -2.36 -12.37 -18.61
CA THR A 72 -1.33 -11.90 -17.67
C THR A 72 -1.52 -10.41 -17.40
N VAL A 73 -1.65 -10.06 -16.12
CA VAL A 73 -1.73 -8.68 -15.65
C VAL A 73 -0.34 -8.25 -15.21
N ASN A 74 0.22 -7.24 -15.88
CA ASN A 74 1.46 -6.60 -15.47
C ASN A 74 1.16 -5.34 -14.69
N HIS A 75 1.75 -5.24 -13.50
CA HIS A 75 1.68 -4.09 -12.62
C HIS A 75 3.12 -3.62 -12.36
N TYR A 76 3.58 -2.66 -13.15
CA TYR A 76 4.87 -2.03 -12.94
C TYR A 76 4.72 -0.87 -11.97
N LEU A 77 5.66 -0.70 -11.05
CA LEU A 77 5.74 0.45 -10.16
C LEU A 77 7.12 1.12 -10.26
N SER A 78 7.14 2.44 -10.18
CA SER A 78 8.34 3.23 -9.90
C SER A 78 8.11 4.07 -8.65
N VAL A 79 9.07 4.02 -7.74
CA VAL A 79 9.04 4.70 -6.44
C VAL A 79 10.18 5.70 -6.41
N TYR A 80 9.83 6.98 -6.33
CA TYR A 80 10.80 8.06 -6.14
C TYR A 80 11.10 8.27 -4.65
N ASP A 81 12.38 8.31 -4.28
CA ASP A 81 12.82 8.68 -2.95
C ASP A 81 14.08 9.56 -3.04
N GLN A 82 13.93 10.83 -2.65
CA GLN A 82 15.01 11.81 -2.69
C GLN A 82 16.16 11.50 -1.74
N LEU A 83 15.91 10.74 -0.67
CA LEU A 83 16.90 10.40 0.36
C LEU A 83 17.80 9.23 -0.07
N ARG A 84 17.42 8.50 -1.12
CA ARG A 84 18.18 7.36 -1.63
C ARG A 84 19.24 7.76 -2.64
N LYS A 85 20.31 6.96 -2.70
CA LYS A 85 21.36 7.09 -3.72
C LYS A 85 20.82 6.81 -5.12
N ILE A 86 20.06 5.73 -5.26
CA ILE A 86 19.28 5.42 -6.45
C ILE A 86 17.88 5.99 -6.18
N LYS A 87 17.55 7.07 -6.89
CA LYS A 87 16.32 7.84 -6.61
C LYS A 87 15.05 7.16 -7.06
N TYR A 88 15.14 6.20 -7.98
CA TYR A 88 14.02 5.46 -8.54
C TYR A 88 14.23 3.97 -8.32
N GLU A 89 13.33 3.36 -7.56
CA GLU A 89 13.24 1.90 -7.44
C GLU A 89 12.09 1.40 -8.29
N THR A 90 12.32 0.31 -9.02
CA THR A 90 11.33 -0.27 -9.92
C THR A 90 10.95 -1.67 -9.49
N PHE A 91 9.65 -1.95 -9.61
CA PHE A 91 9.03 -3.21 -9.25
C PHE A 91 8.23 -3.72 -10.44
N HIS A 92 8.30 -5.02 -10.68
CA HIS A 92 7.43 -5.71 -11.63
C HIS A 92 6.62 -6.76 -10.89
N CYS A 93 5.32 -6.52 -10.79
CA CYS A 93 4.38 -7.43 -10.18
C CYS A 93 3.50 -8.07 -11.26
N THR A 94 3.31 -9.38 -11.18
CA THR A 94 2.46 -10.14 -12.12
C THR A 94 1.42 -10.98 -11.41
N THR A 95 0.24 -11.08 -12.01
CA THR A 95 -0.80 -12.07 -11.70
C THR A 95 -1.52 -12.47 -12.99
N ASN A 96 -2.50 -13.36 -12.94
CA ASN A 96 -3.36 -13.66 -14.08
C ASN A 96 -4.79 -13.20 -13.80
N MET A 97 -5.45 -12.63 -14.81
CA MET A 97 -6.82 -12.13 -14.74
C MET A 97 -7.81 -13.17 -14.20
N LYS A 98 -7.61 -14.47 -14.52
CA LYS A 98 -8.50 -15.54 -14.03
C LYS A 98 -8.37 -15.81 -12.52
N ASP A 99 -7.26 -15.38 -11.92
CA ASP A 99 -6.95 -15.57 -10.50
C ASP A 99 -7.40 -14.35 -9.67
N ILE A 100 -7.94 -13.32 -10.33
CA ILE A 100 -8.54 -12.15 -9.68
C ILE A 100 -10.02 -12.45 -9.42
N VAL A 101 -10.37 -12.58 -8.15
CA VAL A 101 -11.73 -12.92 -7.71
C VAL A 101 -12.20 -11.87 -6.71
N ASP A 102 -13.40 -11.34 -6.91
CA ASP A 102 -13.99 -10.30 -6.06
C ASP A 102 -13.07 -9.09 -5.83
N GLY A 103 -12.34 -8.67 -6.87
CA GLY A 103 -11.37 -7.58 -6.81
C GLY A 103 -10.08 -7.89 -6.05
N LYS A 104 -9.86 -9.14 -5.64
CA LYS A 104 -8.68 -9.59 -4.88
C LYS A 104 -7.74 -10.40 -5.76
N ALA A 105 -6.45 -10.21 -5.57
CA ALA A 105 -5.41 -10.91 -6.31
C ALA A 105 -4.16 -11.13 -5.46
N ILE A 106 -3.39 -12.16 -5.80
CA ILE A 106 -2.03 -12.34 -5.31
C ILE A 106 -1.08 -12.02 -6.46
N PHE A 107 -0.21 -11.04 -6.24
CA PHE A 107 0.85 -10.68 -7.16
C PHE A 107 2.17 -11.30 -6.70
N SER A 108 2.91 -11.84 -7.67
CA SER A 108 4.34 -12.15 -7.51
C SER A 108 5.13 -10.95 -7.98
N CYS A 109 6.00 -10.40 -7.13
CA CYS A 109 6.71 -9.16 -7.40
C CYS A 109 8.22 -9.36 -7.37
N ASP A 110 8.89 -8.76 -8.35
CA ASP A 110 10.33 -8.67 -8.48
C ASP A 110 10.78 -7.21 -8.26
N GLU A 111 11.65 -6.99 -7.28
CA GLU A 111 12.34 -5.71 -7.05
C GLU A 111 13.74 -5.78 -7.67
N LYS A 112 14.03 -4.88 -8.62
CA LYS A 112 15.35 -4.81 -9.25
C LYS A 112 16.30 -3.98 -8.40
N LYS A 113 17.27 -4.63 -7.77
CA LYS A 113 18.40 -3.98 -7.10
C LYS A 113 19.64 -4.03 -7.99
N ALA A 114 20.66 -3.23 -7.64
CA ALA A 114 21.87 -3.08 -8.44
C ALA A 114 22.59 -4.39 -8.80
N GLN A 115 22.46 -5.44 -7.98
CA GLN A 115 23.17 -6.71 -8.17
C GLN A 115 22.28 -7.96 -8.06
N ARG A 116 20.99 -7.81 -7.71
CA ARG A 116 20.07 -8.93 -7.52
C ARG A 116 18.63 -8.53 -7.76
N VAL A 117 17.79 -9.53 -8.01
CA VAL A 117 16.34 -9.41 -7.98
C VAL A 117 15.86 -9.99 -6.66
N GLU A 118 15.13 -9.19 -5.88
CA GLU A 118 14.46 -9.67 -4.67
C GLU A 118 13.00 -9.99 -5.00
N LYS A 119 12.49 -11.09 -4.44
CA LYS A 119 11.14 -11.58 -4.69
C LYS A 119 10.29 -11.47 -3.44
N PHE A 120 9.04 -11.04 -3.62
CA PHE A 120 8.05 -10.97 -2.56
C PHE A 120 6.65 -11.13 -3.16
N THR A 121 5.65 -11.31 -2.29
CA THR A 121 4.26 -11.39 -2.72
C THR A 121 3.47 -10.21 -2.19
N VAL A 122 2.44 -9.82 -2.95
CA VAL A 122 1.47 -8.80 -2.52
C VAL A 122 0.08 -9.37 -2.64
N GLU A 123 -0.64 -9.41 -1.53
CA GLU A 123 -2.09 -9.57 -1.52
C GLU A 123 -2.73 -8.21 -1.79
N ALA A 124 -3.37 -8.09 -2.93
CA ALA A 124 -3.94 -6.86 -3.45
C ALA A 124 -5.47 -6.95 -3.39
N THR A 125 -6.13 -5.87 -2.99
CA THR A 125 -7.58 -5.72 -3.10
C THR A 125 -7.91 -4.38 -3.73
N VAL A 126 -8.58 -4.39 -4.89
CA VAL A 126 -9.23 -3.20 -5.43
C VAL A 126 -10.54 -3.02 -4.65
N VAL A 127 -10.55 -2.08 -3.72
CA VAL A 127 -11.70 -1.85 -2.82
C VAL A 127 -12.81 -1.12 -3.55
N GLU A 128 -12.46 -0.07 -4.31
CA GLU A 128 -13.39 0.68 -5.15
C GLU A 128 -12.61 1.42 -6.24
N THR A 129 -13.25 1.69 -7.38
CA THR A 129 -12.70 2.53 -8.44
C THR A 129 -13.82 3.00 -9.36
N ASP A 130 -13.71 4.23 -9.84
CA ASP A 130 -14.50 4.72 -10.97
C ASP A 130 -13.79 4.52 -12.32
N TYR A 131 -12.61 3.89 -12.29
CA TYR A 131 -11.69 3.59 -13.40
C TYR A 131 -11.01 4.80 -14.05
N ASP A 132 -11.71 5.93 -14.12
CA ASP A 132 -11.34 7.11 -14.90
C ASP A 132 -10.62 8.16 -14.07
N SER A 133 -10.92 8.26 -12.78
CA SER A 133 -10.32 9.27 -11.91
C SER A 133 -9.56 8.62 -10.76
N TYR A 134 -10.21 7.81 -9.92
CA TYR A 134 -9.64 7.29 -8.69
C TYR A 134 -9.71 5.76 -8.56
N GLY A 135 -8.80 5.22 -7.76
CA GLY A 135 -8.82 3.84 -7.30
C GLY A 135 -8.43 3.76 -5.83
N VAL A 136 -9.18 2.99 -5.05
CA VAL A 136 -8.86 2.61 -3.67
C VAL A 136 -8.32 1.20 -3.69
N PHE A 137 -7.09 1.07 -3.24
CA PHE A 137 -6.35 -0.17 -3.32
C PHE A 137 -5.76 -0.50 -1.95
N HIS A 138 -6.10 -1.66 -1.39
CA HIS A 138 -5.38 -2.20 -0.26
C HIS A 138 -4.26 -3.09 -0.78
N PHE A 139 -3.06 -2.92 -0.24
CA PHE A 139 -1.98 -3.87 -0.46
C PHE A 139 -1.53 -4.46 0.88
N CYS A 140 -1.19 -5.75 0.86
CA CYS A 140 -0.48 -6.41 1.94
C CYS A 140 0.75 -7.14 1.39
N SER A 141 1.95 -6.63 1.67
CA SER A 141 3.20 -7.22 1.19
C SER A 141 3.74 -8.26 2.16
N LYS A 142 4.27 -9.37 1.63
CA LYS A 142 4.83 -10.48 2.40
C LYS A 142 6.18 -10.93 1.86
N ILE A 143 7.11 -11.22 2.77
CA ILE A 143 8.35 -11.94 2.47
C ILE A 143 8.27 -13.28 3.19
N GLY A 144 8.08 -14.36 2.42
CA GLY A 144 7.67 -15.64 3.01
C GLY A 144 6.34 -15.49 3.72
N ASN A 145 6.29 -15.83 5.02
CA ASN A 145 5.09 -15.71 5.85
C ASN A 145 5.04 -14.40 6.65
N THR A 146 6.07 -13.56 6.58
CA THR A 146 6.15 -12.32 7.35
C THR A 146 5.51 -11.18 6.59
N VAL A 147 4.51 -10.55 7.19
CA VAL A 147 3.89 -9.32 6.66
C VAL A 147 4.85 -8.15 6.85
N THR A 148 5.11 -7.41 5.78
CA THR A 148 6.03 -6.27 5.79
C THR A 148 5.32 -4.94 5.55
N GLY A 149 4.09 -4.95 5.01
CA GLY A 149 3.26 -3.78 4.72
C GLY A 149 1.79 -4.17 4.65
N SER A 150 0.89 -3.27 5.05
CA SER A 150 -0.56 -3.47 5.01
C SER A 150 -1.26 -2.11 5.07
N ASP A 151 -1.35 -1.42 3.95
CA ASP A 151 -1.83 -0.03 3.89
C ASP A 151 -2.89 0.15 2.78
N ILE A 152 -3.80 1.10 2.99
CA ILE A 152 -4.69 1.61 1.96
C ILE A 152 -3.96 2.68 1.15
N LEU A 153 -4.07 2.54 -0.17
CA LEU A 153 -3.59 3.45 -1.19
C LEU A 153 -4.79 4.09 -1.86
N ILE A 154 -4.70 5.40 -2.09
CA ILE A 154 -5.59 6.11 -2.99
C ILE A 154 -4.76 6.56 -4.17
N MET A 155 -5.15 6.05 -5.32
CA MET A 155 -4.49 6.35 -6.57
C MET A 155 -5.40 7.18 -7.46
N HIS A 156 -4.78 7.98 -8.32
CA HIS A 156 -5.49 8.79 -9.29
C HIS A 156 -4.85 8.70 -10.67
N ARG A 157 -5.63 8.92 -11.74
CA ARG A 157 -5.11 8.98 -13.12
C ARG A 157 -4.28 10.24 -13.41
N ALA A 158 -4.38 11.25 -12.55
CA ALA A 158 -3.73 12.54 -12.72
C ALA A 158 -2.91 12.91 -11.47
N LEU A 159 -1.68 13.36 -11.67
CA LEU A 159 -0.58 13.45 -10.69
C LEU A 159 -0.99 14.09 -9.35
N ASP A 160 -1.59 15.28 -9.43
CA ASP A 160 -1.79 16.17 -8.28
C ASP A 160 -3.26 16.27 -7.88
N SER A 161 -4.04 15.23 -8.18
CA SER A 161 -5.47 15.23 -7.89
C SER A 161 -5.73 15.05 -6.39
N LYS A 162 -6.76 15.73 -5.89
CA LYS A 162 -7.20 15.58 -4.49
C LYS A 162 -8.34 14.55 -4.41
N PRO A 163 -8.34 13.66 -3.40
CA PRO A 163 -9.38 12.66 -3.19
C PRO A 163 -10.65 13.31 -2.61
N THR A 164 -11.43 13.97 -3.47
CA THR A 164 -12.63 14.75 -3.06
C THR A 164 -13.95 14.06 -3.40
N ASP A 165 -13.91 12.90 -4.06
CA ASP A 165 -15.12 12.16 -4.42
C ASP A 165 -15.89 11.74 -3.15
N PRO A 166 -17.19 12.10 -3.01
CA PRO A 166 -17.97 11.76 -1.83
C PRO A 166 -18.08 10.25 -1.57
N LYS A 167 -18.17 9.42 -2.61
CA LYS A 167 -18.25 7.95 -2.46
C LYS A 167 -16.96 7.39 -1.88
N LEU A 168 -15.82 7.91 -2.34
CA LEU A 168 -14.51 7.58 -1.75
C LEU A 168 -14.46 7.94 -0.26
N LEU A 169 -14.87 9.16 0.09
CA LEU A 169 -14.83 9.62 1.48
C LEU A 169 -15.76 8.80 2.39
N ASP A 170 -16.97 8.47 1.93
CA ASP A 170 -17.92 7.67 2.69
C ASP A 170 -17.47 6.21 2.80
N LEU A 171 -16.84 5.65 1.77
CA LEU A 171 -16.20 4.34 1.81
C LEU A 171 -15.11 4.27 2.89
N LEU A 172 -14.20 5.25 2.93
CA LEU A 172 -13.13 5.28 3.94
C LEU A 172 -13.71 5.35 5.36
N LYS A 173 -14.71 6.20 5.60
CA LYS A 173 -15.40 6.28 6.89
C LYS A 173 -16.05 4.95 7.29
N SER A 174 -16.59 4.19 6.33
CA SER A 174 -17.17 2.87 6.61
C SER A 174 -16.15 1.83 7.12
N TYR A 175 -14.86 2.09 6.91
CA TYR A 175 -13.75 1.31 7.43
C TYR A 175 -13.04 1.98 8.63
N ASP A 176 -13.66 3.00 9.24
CA ASP A 176 -13.08 3.81 10.31
C ASP A 176 -11.76 4.51 9.91
N LEU A 177 -11.61 4.84 8.62
CA LEU A 177 -10.46 5.56 8.08
C LEU A 177 -10.82 7.02 7.81
N ASP A 178 -9.92 7.92 8.19
CA ASP A 178 -10.01 9.36 7.88
C ASP A 178 -8.94 9.74 6.87
N ILE A 179 -9.36 10.21 5.69
CA ILE A 179 -8.47 10.67 4.64
C ILE A 179 -7.50 11.77 5.10
N ASN A 180 -7.90 12.59 6.08
CA ASN A 180 -7.05 13.67 6.57
C ASN A 180 -5.86 13.16 7.40
N SER A 181 -5.91 11.89 7.83
CA SER A 181 -4.77 11.24 8.49
C SER A 181 -3.77 10.64 7.49
N PHE A 182 -4.10 10.59 6.20
CA PHE A 182 -3.24 9.97 5.20
C PHE A 182 -2.12 10.92 4.81
N LYS A 183 -0.95 10.35 4.53
CA LYS A 183 0.14 11.07 3.88
C LYS A 183 -0.29 11.46 2.48
N SER A 184 -0.17 12.74 2.12
CA SER A 184 -0.52 13.27 0.80
C SER A 184 0.72 13.41 -0.08
N ARG A 185 0.57 13.11 -1.37
CA ARG A 185 1.60 13.34 -2.39
C ARG A 185 1.95 14.82 -2.51
N GLN A 186 0.97 15.70 -2.32
CA GLN A 186 1.13 17.15 -2.45
C GLN A 186 2.03 17.76 -1.36
N ASP A 187 2.26 17.03 -0.27
CA ASP A 187 3.13 17.47 0.82
C ASP A 187 4.59 17.06 0.61
N GLU A 188 4.92 16.43 -0.53
CA GLU A 188 6.23 15.86 -0.84
C GLU A 188 6.72 16.30 -2.22
N GLU A 189 8.04 16.43 -2.39
CA GLU A 189 8.66 16.81 -3.67
C GLU A 189 8.79 15.60 -4.60
N CYS A 190 7.67 15.06 -5.07
CA CYS A 190 7.65 13.91 -5.96
C CYS A 190 8.15 14.26 -7.37
N LYS A 191 8.91 13.32 -7.98
CA LYS A 191 9.34 13.42 -9.38
C LYS A 191 8.91 12.19 -10.14
N ASP A 192 8.45 12.39 -11.37
CA ASP A 192 8.18 11.30 -12.29
C ASP A 192 9.51 10.65 -12.72
N ASP A 193 9.47 9.34 -12.90
CA ASP A 193 10.57 8.59 -13.46
C ASP A 193 10.58 8.77 -14.98
N PRO A 194 11.64 9.38 -15.56
CA PRO A 194 11.70 9.67 -16.99
C PRO A 194 11.76 8.40 -17.85
N ASP A 195 12.16 7.27 -17.28
CA ASP A 195 12.38 6.01 -17.99
C ASP A 195 11.19 5.03 -17.86
N PHE A 196 10.09 5.47 -17.24
CA PHE A 196 8.97 4.61 -16.81
C PHE A 196 7.72 4.77 -17.69
#